data_AF-A0A2V5V7L2-F1
#
_entry.id   AF-A0A2V5V7L2-F1
#
_cell.length_a   1.000
_cell.length_b   1.000
_cell.length_c   1.000
_cell.angle_alpha   90.00
_cell.angle_beta   90.00
_cell.angle_gamma   90.00
#
_symmetry.space_group_name_H-M   'P 1'
#
loop_
_entity.id
_entity.type
_entity.pdbx_description
1 polymer ?
#
loop_
_entity_poly.entity_id
_entity_poly.type
_entity_poly.pdbx_seq_one_letter_code
_entity_poly.pdbx_strand_id
1 'polypeptide(L)'
;MLSVLVFLQGEEKAGWDWMFLSGALVGSATLIRQPSAVNLGVMLACLAYAWLILRTHSFGRVLAAGSGVVTGFIAVIAGLACYYQWQGNLHDAYLWAWAFAIRYVESETTFLFVLERLVTVHLTVILVWGLLWYFGIRQVVETLRSFRHTKPVSTEAILLILWLGLTYVTIFIGWRFPGHYHLAVLPPLSILAGQAFSRFVAKQRRSPQLRWRWIRTGIVGAAAVPAIGFLIMAFATRTKDLDFLPIVQQIVERTSPSDRIFVWGSYPQFYSFSDRRMATRFVSCTHLVGAYANRPREVKDRAESVIAGSWEMFRADWEAHPPVLIIDMSMVGPGFNSGHETARR
;
A
#
# COMPACT_ATOMS: atom_id res chain seq x y z
N MET A 1 1.64 -11.14 0.11
CA MET A 1 1.83 -12.33 0.97
C MET A 1 1.44 -13.60 0.23
N LEU A 2 0.21 -13.71 -0.30
CA LEU A 2 -0.21 -14.91 -1.06
C LEU A 2 0.72 -15.22 -2.24
N SER A 3 1.10 -14.20 -3.02
CA SER A 3 2.07 -14.36 -4.12
C SER A 3 3.40 -14.96 -3.67
N VAL A 4 3.95 -14.51 -2.55
CA VAL A 4 5.20 -15.03 -1.96
C VAL A 4 5.04 -16.48 -1.51
N LEU A 5 3.90 -16.86 -0.93
CA LEU A 5 3.63 -18.25 -0.53
C LEU A 5 3.51 -19.18 -1.75
N VAL A 6 2.79 -18.76 -2.78
CA VAL A 6 2.63 -19.50 -4.04
C VAL A 6 3.98 -19.65 -4.73
N PHE A 7 4.83 -18.61 -4.70
CA PHE A 7 6.20 -18.67 -5.20
C PHE A 7 7.04 -19.73 -4.48
N LEU A 8 7.01 -19.75 -3.14
CA LEU A 8 7.73 -20.75 -2.35
C LEU A 8 7.24 -22.18 -2.65
N GLN A 9 5.93 -22.38 -2.80
CA GLN A 9 5.38 -23.68 -3.22
C GLN A 9 5.81 -24.06 -4.65
N GLY A 10 5.92 -23.08 -5.55
CA GLY A 10 6.44 -23.28 -6.89
C GLY A 10 7.93 -23.66 -6.91
N GLU A 11 8.72 -23.09 -6.01
CA GLU A 11 10.15 -23.45 -5.86
C GLU A 11 10.29 -24.89 -5.38
N GLU A 12 9.48 -25.34 -4.42
CA GLU A 12 9.49 -26.73 -3.94
C GLU A 12 9.03 -27.73 -5.00
N LYS A 13 7.94 -27.42 -5.72
CA LYS A 13 7.31 -28.34 -6.69
C LYS A 13 7.91 -28.24 -8.11
N ALA A 14 8.79 -27.28 -8.37
CA ALA A 14 9.34 -26.97 -9.69
C ALA A 14 8.28 -26.77 -10.80
N GLY A 15 7.08 -26.30 -10.44
CA GLY A 15 5.95 -26.18 -11.35
C GLY A 15 5.85 -24.80 -11.97
N TRP A 16 5.84 -24.73 -13.31
CA TRP A 16 5.62 -23.48 -14.06
C TRP A 16 4.27 -22.83 -13.70
N ASP A 17 3.23 -23.64 -13.49
CA ASP A 17 1.87 -23.16 -13.14
C ASP A 17 1.85 -22.38 -11.82
N TRP A 18 2.62 -22.83 -10.83
CA TRP A 18 2.75 -22.13 -9.55
C TRP A 18 3.48 -20.80 -9.71
N MET A 19 4.52 -20.77 -10.56
CA MET A 19 5.24 -19.55 -10.88
C MET A 19 4.36 -18.55 -11.63
N PHE A 20 3.58 -19.02 -12.60
CA PHE A 20 2.57 -18.24 -13.29
C PHE A 20 1.53 -17.66 -12.34
N LEU A 21 0.95 -18.49 -11.47
CA LEU A 21 -0.03 -18.03 -10.49
C LEU A 21 0.57 -16.99 -9.52
N SER A 22 1.81 -17.19 -9.08
CA SER A 22 2.53 -16.21 -8.25
C SER A 22 2.67 -14.87 -8.98
N GLY A 23 3.11 -14.90 -10.23
CA GLY A 23 3.23 -13.72 -11.10
C GLY A 23 1.89 -13.01 -11.29
N ALA A 24 0.83 -13.75 -11.58
CA ALA A 24 -0.52 -13.21 -11.72
C ALA A 24 -1.00 -12.51 -10.44
N LEU A 25 -0.76 -13.11 -9.27
CA LEU A 25 -1.07 -12.50 -7.98
C LEU A 25 -0.26 -11.21 -7.73
N VAL A 26 0.99 -11.14 -8.18
CA VAL A 26 1.76 -9.88 -8.15
C VAL A 26 1.14 -8.86 -9.10
N GLY A 27 0.74 -9.27 -10.30
CA GLY A 27 0.05 -8.41 -11.27
C GLY A 27 -1.24 -7.81 -10.69
N SER A 28 -2.10 -8.63 -10.10
CA SER A 28 -3.33 -8.19 -9.44
C SER A 28 -3.04 -7.24 -8.28
N ALA A 29 -2.03 -7.55 -7.46
CA ALA A 29 -1.62 -6.68 -6.35
C ALA A 29 -1.09 -5.32 -6.86
N THR A 30 -0.39 -5.28 -7.99
CA THR A 30 0.09 -4.05 -8.63
C THR A 30 -1.07 -3.19 -9.14
N LEU A 31 -2.10 -3.81 -9.71
CA LEU A 31 -3.31 -3.10 -10.16
C LEU A 31 -4.08 -2.46 -8.99
N ILE A 32 -4.09 -3.13 -7.82
CA ILE A 32 -4.67 -2.55 -6.60
C ILE A 32 -3.75 -1.46 -6.04
N ARG A 33 -2.43 -1.71 -6.03
CA ARG A 33 -1.42 -0.84 -5.44
C ARG A 33 -0.08 -1.01 -6.13
N GLN A 34 0.32 -0.01 -6.91
CA GLN A 34 1.51 -0.06 -7.79
C GLN A 34 2.82 -0.46 -7.11
N PRO A 35 3.15 -0.01 -5.88
CA PRO A 35 4.35 -0.46 -5.16
C PRO A 35 4.45 -1.99 -4.98
N SER A 36 3.35 -2.73 -5.12
CA SER A 36 3.35 -4.20 -5.06
C SER A 36 4.17 -4.86 -6.18
N ALA A 37 4.45 -4.13 -7.28
CA ALA A 37 5.30 -4.60 -8.37
C ALA A 37 6.71 -4.97 -7.91
N VAL A 38 7.18 -4.38 -6.80
CA VAL A 38 8.47 -4.70 -6.19
C VAL A 38 8.59 -6.18 -5.82
N ASN A 39 7.47 -6.86 -5.51
CA ASN A 39 7.49 -8.30 -5.22
C ASN A 39 7.96 -9.13 -6.43
N LEU A 40 7.76 -8.65 -7.66
CA LEU A 40 8.28 -9.29 -8.87
C LEU A 40 9.81 -9.30 -8.84
N GLY A 41 10.42 -8.14 -8.55
CA GLY A 41 11.88 -8.01 -8.44
C GLY A 41 12.46 -8.85 -7.31
N VAL A 42 11.76 -8.93 -6.17
CA VAL A 42 12.13 -9.80 -5.04
C VAL A 42 12.19 -11.28 -5.46
N MET A 43 11.19 -11.76 -6.19
CA MET A 43 11.14 -13.16 -6.67
C MET A 43 12.25 -13.45 -7.68
N LEU A 44 12.46 -12.57 -8.66
CA LEU A 44 13.51 -12.73 -9.66
C LEU A 44 14.92 -12.68 -9.04
N ALA A 45 15.15 -11.77 -8.08
CA ALA A 45 16.41 -11.68 -7.34
C ALA A 45 16.65 -12.96 -6.50
N CYS A 46 15.59 -13.55 -5.96
CA CYS A 46 15.66 -14.81 -5.22
C CYS A 46 16.05 -15.99 -6.12
N LEU A 47 15.47 -16.10 -7.31
CA LEU A 47 15.88 -17.09 -8.31
C LEU A 47 17.34 -16.90 -8.76
N ALA A 48 17.75 -15.65 -8.98
CA ALA A 48 19.13 -15.32 -9.33
C ALA A 48 20.11 -15.69 -8.20
N TYR A 49 19.73 -15.48 -6.94
CA TYR A 49 20.51 -15.91 -5.78
C TYR A 49 20.68 -17.43 -5.74
N ALA A 50 19.59 -18.17 -5.98
CA ALA A 50 19.58 -19.63 -5.96
C ALA A 50 20.47 -20.22 -7.10
N TRP A 51 20.54 -19.52 -8.23
CA TRP A 51 21.42 -19.86 -9.35
C TRP A 51 22.90 -19.51 -9.10
N LEU A 52 23.19 -18.24 -8.79
CA LEU A 52 24.55 -17.71 -8.77
C LEU A 52 25.33 -18.09 -7.53
N ILE A 53 24.66 -18.08 -6.37
CA ILE A 53 25.31 -18.20 -5.07
C ILE A 53 25.15 -19.62 -4.51
N LEU A 54 23.92 -20.12 -4.44
CA LEU A 54 23.68 -21.48 -3.93
C LEU A 54 24.02 -22.56 -4.95
N ARG A 55 23.99 -22.25 -6.26
CA ARG A 55 24.16 -23.21 -7.36
C ARG A 55 23.24 -24.43 -7.25
N THR A 56 22.09 -24.27 -6.60
CA THR A 56 21.10 -25.34 -6.39
C THR A 56 20.16 -25.50 -7.58
N HIS A 57 20.01 -24.44 -8.40
CA HIS A 57 19.17 -24.47 -9.60
C HIS A 57 20.02 -24.41 -10.87
N SER A 58 19.64 -25.19 -11.88
CA SER A 58 20.18 -25.05 -13.22
C SER A 58 19.64 -23.77 -13.88
N PHE A 59 20.40 -23.24 -14.84
CA PHE A 59 19.99 -22.06 -15.61
C PHE A 59 18.61 -22.25 -16.28
N GLY A 60 18.36 -23.44 -16.85
CA GLY A 60 17.07 -23.75 -17.47
C GLY A 60 15.89 -23.70 -16.50
N ARG A 61 16.08 -24.17 -15.26
CA ARG A 61 15.04 -24.09 -14.21
C ARG A 61 14.76 -22.65 -13.81
N VAL A 62 15.81 -21.84 -13.66
CA VAL A 62 15.69 -20.41 -13.32
C VAL A 62 14.98 -19.65 -14.43
N LEU A 63 15.30 -19.95 -15.69
CA LEU A 63 14.63 -19.35 -16.84
C LEU A 63 13.16 -19.76 -16.92
N ALA A 64 12.84 -21.04 -16.69
CA ALA A 64 11.46 -21.53 -16.67
C ALA A 64 10.64 -20.92 -15.52
N ALA A 65 11.21 -20.86 -14.31
CA ALA A 65 10.54 -20.26 -13.16
C ALA A 65 10.36 -18.75 -13.35
N GLY A 66 11.43 -18.06 -13.77
CA GLY A 66 11.40 -16.63 -14.05
C GLY A 66 10.42 -16.27 -15.17
N SER A 67 10.37 -17.07 -16.25
CA SER A 67 9.39 -16.87 -17.33
C SER A 67 7.98 -17.09 -16.83
N GLY A 68 7.71 -18.11 -16.01
CA GLY A 68 6.40 -18.31 -15.39
C GLY A 68 5.94 -17.08 -14.60
N VAL A 69 6.78 -16.57 -13.69
CA VAL A 69 6.45 -15.38 -12.88
C VAL A 69 6.23 -14.15 -13.75
N VAL A 70 7.10 -13.90 -14.74
CA VAL A 70 6.98 -12.72 -15.63
C VAL A 70 5.75 -12.83 -16.53
N THR A 71 5.49 -14.00 -17.10
CA THR A 71 4.31 -14.24 -17.95
C THR A 71 3.02 -14.07 -17.16
N GLY A 72 2.94 -14.59 -15.93
CA GLY A 72 1.78 -14.40 -15.06
C GLY A 72 1.53 -12.93 -14.74
N PHE A 73 2.59 -12.18 -14.42
CA PHE A 73 2.49 -10.74 -14.18
C PHE A 73 1.99 -9.99 -15.42
N ILE A 74 2.63 -10.21 -16.57
CA ILE A 74 2.27 -9.56 -17.83
C ILE A 74 0.86 -9.93 -18.25
N ALA A 75 0.43 -11.19 -18.10
CA ALA A 75 -0.90 -11.63 -18.50
C ALA A 75 -2.02 -10.83 -17.81
N VAL A 76 -1.85 -10.51 -16.51
CA VAL A 76 -2.83 -9.70 -15.77
C VAL A 76 -2.84 -8.25 -16.23
N ILE A 77 -1.67 -7.63 -16.42
CA ILE A 77 -1.57 -6.25 -16.89
C ILE A 77 -2.09 -6.12 -18.33
N ALA A 78 -1.67 -7.03 -19.21
CA ALA A 78 -2.10 -7.07 -20.61
C ALA A 78 -3.59 -7.37 -20.72
N GLY A 79 -4.14 -8.29 -19.92
CA GLY A 79 -5.58 -8.58 -19.91
C GLY A 79 -6.41 -7.34 -19.59
N LEU A 80 -5.99 -6.55 -18.59
CA LEU A 80 -6.66 -5.28 -18.27
C LEU A 80 -6.47 -4.24 -19.37
N ALA A 81 -5.27 -4.14 -19.96
CA ALA A 81 -5.01 -3.23 -21.06
C ALA A 81 -5.86 -3.57 -22.30
N CYS A 82 -5.97 -4.85 -22.65
CA CYS A 82 -6.85 -5.33 -23.72
C CYS A 82 -8.31 -5.00 -23.44
N TYR A 83 -8.77 -5.17 -22.19
CA TYR A 83 -10.12 -4.78 -21.79
C TYR A 83 -10.37 -3.28 -22.03
N TYR A 84 -9.47 -2.40 -21.57
CA TYR A 84 -9.63 -0.96 -21.81
C TYR A 84 -9.46 -0.55 -23.28
N GLN A 85 -8.62 -1.26 -24.03
CA GLN A 85 -8.48 -1.04 -25.47
C GLN A 85 -9.79 -1.39 -26.21
N TRP A 86 -10.42 -2.50 -25.84
CA TRP A 86 -11.71 -2.91 -26.41
C TRP A 86 -12.82 -1.90 -26.09
N GLN A 87 -12.75 -1.24 -24.93
CA GLN A 87 -13.65 -0.15 -24.54
C GLN A 87 -13.29 1.21 -25.15
N GLY A 88 -12.20 1.31 -25.91
CA GLY A 88 -11.70 2.57 -26.48
C GLY A 88 -11.06 3.54 -25.48
N ASN A 89 -10.84 3.10 -24.23
CA ASN A 89 -10.44 3.94 -23.11
C ASN A 89 -9.03 3.63 -22.57
N LEU A 90 -8.17 2.95 -23.36
CA LEU A 90 -6.81 2.59 -22.92
C LEU A 90 -5.96 3.82 -22.57
N HIS A 91 -6.07 4.89 -23.35
CA HIS A 91 -5.33 6.12 -23.12
C HIS A 91 -5.69 6.73 -21.75
N ASP A 92 -6.99 6.88 -21.48
CA ASP A 92 -7.49 7.41 -20.21
C ASP A 92 -7.09 6.50 -19.04
N ALA A 93 -7.20 5.18 -19.20
CA ALA A 93 -6.78 4.22 -18.20
C ALA A 93 -5.28 4.36 -17.86
N TYR A 94 -4.42 4.51 -18.88
CA TYR A 94 -2.98 4.75 -18.68
C TYR A 94 -2.71 6.10 -18.00
N LEU A 95 -3.40 7.17 -18.42
CA LEU A 95 -3.24 8.50 -17.86
C LEU A 95 -3.56 8.52 -16.37
N TRP A 96 -4.72 7.98 -15.98
CA TRP A 96 -5.18 8.00 -14.60
C TRP A 96 -4.46 6.99 -13.70
N ALA A 97 -4.12 5.80 -14.22
CA ALA A 97 -3.42 4.80 -13.44
C ALA A 97 -1.94 5.14 -13.27
N TRP A 98 -1.23 5.45 -14.36
CA TRP A 98 0.25 5.51 -14.36
C TRP A 98 0.81 6.92 -14.49
N ALA A 99 0.43 7.65 -15.53
CA ALA A 99 1.02 8.98 -15.78
C ALA A 99 0.76 9.93 -14.60
N PHE A 100 -0.44 9.89 -14.03
CA PHE A 100 -0.78 10.68 -12.86
C PHE A 100 -0.03 10.24 -11.61
N ALA A 101 0.14 8.93 -11.38
CA ALA A 101 0.90 8.42 -10.24
C ALA A 101 2.36 8.88 -10.27
N ILE A 102 2.96 8.99 -11.46
CA ILE A 102 4.32 9.53 -11.64
C ILE A 102 4.36 11.02 -11.26
N ARG A 103 3.47 11.85 -11.80
CA ARG A 103 3.36 13.29 -11.44
C ARG A 103 3.04 13.49 -9.95
N TYR A 104 2.28 12.56 -9.37
CA TYR A 104 2.07 12.52 -7.93
C TYR A 104 3.40 12.32 -7.22
N VAL A 105 4.24 11.37 -7.60
CA VAL A 105 5.56 11.14 -6.97
C VAL A 105 6.54 12.30 -7.20
N GLU A 106 6.53 12.91 -8.38
CA GLU A 106 7.44 14.01 -8.77
C GLU A 106 7.10 15.33 -8.10
N SER A 107 5.87 15.50 -7.62
CA SER A 107 5.47 16.80 -7.09
C SER A 107 6.26 17.19 -5.84
N GLU A 108 6.75 18.43 -5.87
CA GLU A 108 7.74 18.96 -4.93
C GLU A 108 7.36 18.75 -3.46
N THR A 109 8.35 18.33 -2.69
CA THR A 109 8.30 18.26 -1.23
C THR A 109 9.37 19.17 -0.66
N THR A 110 9.05 19.94 0.38
CA THR A 110 10.04 20.75 1.09
C THR A 110 10.79 19.91 2.11
N PHE A 111 12.08 20.18 2.32
CA PHE A 111 12.90 19.45 3.30
C PHE A 111 12.25 19.41 4.69
N LEU A 112 11.68 20.54 5.14
CA LEU A 112 11.01 20.64 6.44
C LEU A 112 9.81 19.70 6.54
N PHE A 113 8.98 19.61 5.50
CA PHE A 113 7.85 18.69 5.44
C PHE A 113 8.30 17.23 5.50
N VAL A 114 9.36 16.88 4.76
CA VAL A 114 9.94 15.53 4.78
C VAL A 114 10.42 15.17 6.17
N LEU A 115 11.17 16.07 6.82
CA LEU A 115 11.70 15.87 8.17
C LEU A 115 10.58 15.73 9.20
N GLU A 116 9.57 16.60 9.13
CA GLU A 116 8.40 16.53 10.01
C GLU A 116 7.70 15.17 9.87
N ARG A 117 7.46 14.69 8.64
CA ARG A 117 6.83 13.39 8.39
C ARG A 117 7.68 12.20 8.83
N LEU A 118 9.01 12.30 8.66
CA LEU A 118 9.96 11.30 9.14
C LEU A 118 9.86 11.16 10.68
N VAL A 119 9.75 12.26 11.40
CA VAL A 119 9.68 12.24 12.87
C VAL A 119 8.26 11.91 13.37
N THR A 120 7.23 12.52 12.80
CA THR A 120 5.85 12.37 13.32
C THR A 120 5.19 11.07 12.89
N VAL A 121 5.45 10.59 11.67
CA VAL A 121 4.82 9.38 11.14
C VAL A 121 5.77 8.20 11.18
N HIS A 122 6.94 8.32 10.54
CA HIS A 122 7.83 7.18 10.37
C HIS A 122 8.39 6.70 11.72
N LEU A 123 8.98 7.60 12.53
CA LEU A 123 9.48 7.24 13.87
C LEU A 123 8.36 6.69 14.77
N THR A 124 7.16 7.27 14.74
CA THR A 124 6.00 6.72 15.48
C THR A 124 5.71 5.28 15.09
N VAL A 125 5.70 4.96 13.79
CA VAL A 125 5.52 3.57 13.34
C VAL A 125 6.68 2.67 13.81
N ILE A 126 7.93 3.13 13.72
CA ILE A 126 9.09 2.37 14.22
C ILE A 126 8.94 2.07 15.72
N LEU A 127 8.52 3.04 16.53
CA LEU A 127 8.34 2.89 17.97
C LEU A 127 7.18 1.95 18.31
N VAL A 128 6.02 2.14 17.67
CA VAL A 128 4.83 1.30 17.90
C VAL A 128 5.08 -0.14 17.45
N TRP A 129 5.86 -0.35 16.40
CA TRP A 129 6.30 -1.68 15.94
C TRP A 129 7.66 -2.08 16.51
N GLY A 130 8.12 -1.46 17.60
CA GLY A 130 9.49 -1.59 18.09
C GLY A 130 9.91 -3.03 18.39
N LEU A 131 8.99 -3.87 18.90
CA LEU A 131 9.27 -5.29 19.13
C LEU A 131 9.40 -6.08 17.82
N LEU A 132 8.58 -5.79 16.82
CA LEU A 132 8.68 -6.40 15.50
C LEU A 132 10.00 -6.00 14.83
N TRP A 133 10.38 -4.73 14.91
CA TRP A 133 11.68 -4.25 14.43
C TRP A 133 12.84 -4.89 15.16
N TYR A 134 12.79 -4.98 16.49
CA TYR A 134 13.84 -5.60 17.28
C TYR A 134 14.08 -7.07 16.88
N PHE A 135 13.03 -7.90 16.87
CA PHE A 135 13.17 -9.31 16.51
C PHE A 135 13.45 -9.50 15.01
N GLY A 136 12.84 -8.69 14.14
CA GLY A 136 13.07 -8.74 12.70
C GLY A 136 14.49 -8.38 12.31
N ILE A 137 15.04 -7.27 12.83
CA ILE A 137 16.44 -6.87 12.61
C ILE A 137 17.38 -7.92 13.18
N ARG A 138 17.08 -8.46 14.37
CA ARG A 138 17.87 -9.54 14.96
C ARG A 138 17.92 -10.77 14.04
N GLN A 139 16.79 -11.19 13.47
CA GLN A 139 16.74 -12.27 12.48
C GLN A 139 17.60 -11.96 11.26
N VAL A 140 17.50 -10.74 10.71
CA VAL A 140 18.29 -10.30 9.55
C VAL A 140 19.78 -10.33 9.87
N VAL A 141 20.20 -9.77 10.99
CA VAL A 141 21.60 -9.74 11.42
C VAL A 141 22.15 -11.15 11.64
N GLU A 142 21.40 -12.04 12.31
CA GLU A 142 21.81 -13.44 12.50
C GLU A 142 21.98 -14.16 11.15
N THR A 143 21.08 -13.93 10.20
CA THR A 143 21.12 -14.52 8.86
C THR A 143 22.31 -13.98 8.05
N LEU A 144 22.54 -12.67 8.05
CA LEU A 144 23.66 -12.04 7.35
C LEU A 144 25.02 -12.42 7.96
N ARG A 145 25.10 -12.61 9.28
CA ARG A 145 26.31 -13.15 9.93
C ARG A 145 26.57 -14.58 9.46
N SER A 146 25.54 -15.43 9.41
CA SER A 146 25.66 -16.79 8.87
C SER A 146 26.18 -16.80 7.43
N PHE A 147 25.64 -15.91 6.60
CA PHE A 147 26.09 -15.72 5.22
C PHE A 147 27.58 -15.31 5.14
N ARG A 148 28.02 -14.35 5.97
CA ARG A 148 29.42 -13.91 6.04
C ARG A 148 30.38 -15.00 6.51
N HIS A 149 29.93 -15.91 7.37
CA HIS A 149 30.71 -17.07 7.82
C HIS A 149 30.59 -18.27 6.85
N THR A 150 30.36 -18.00 5.56
CA THR A 150 30.31 -18.96 4.45
C THR A 150 29.34 -20.12 4.62
N LYS A 151 28.34 -20.00 5.51
CA LYS A 151 27.26 -20.97 5.60
C LYS A 151 26.21 -20.62 4.53
N PRO A 152 25.78 -21.60 3.71
CA PRO A 152 24.70 -21.36 2.76
C PRO A 152 23.45 -20.95 3.53
N VAL A 153 22.89 -19.80 3.16
CA VAL A 153 21.63 -19.30 3.69
C VAL A 153 20.52 -19.81 2.79
N SER A 154 19.41 -20.26 3.38
CA SER A 154 18.31 -20.80 2.61
C SER A 154 17.65 -19.73 1.73
N THR A 155 17.13 -20.15 0.58
CA THR A 155 16.46 -19.28 -0.39
C THR A 155 15.31 -18.50 0.25
N GLU A 156 14.57 -19.11 1.18
CA GLU A 156 13.45 -18.50 1.89
C GLU A 156 13.91 -17.36 2.80
N ALA A 157 15.05 -17.52 3.49
CA ALA A 157 15.57 -16.49 4.36
C ALA A 157 16.03 -15.26 3.57
N ILE A 158 16.65 -15.47 2.41
CA ILE A 158 17.02 -14.38 1.50
C ILE A 158 15.79 -13.73 0.89
N LEU A 159 14.79 -14.51 0.48
CA LEU A 159 13.52 -13.99 -0.02
C LEU A 159 12.88 -13.05 1.00
N LEU A 160 12.81 -13.44 2.27
CA LEU A 160 12.23 -12.61 3.33
C LEU A 160 13.04 -11.33 3.60
N ILE A 161 14.38 -11.40 3.56
CA ILE A 161 15.25 -10.23 3.75
C ILE A 161 15.13 -9.27 2.58
N LEU A 162 15.16 -9.77 1.34
CA LEU A 162 14.93 -8.97 0.13
C LEU A 162 13.53 -8.36 0.14
N TRP A 163 12.52 -9.16 0.51
CA TRP A 163 11.15 -8.67 0.62
C TRP A 163 11.04 -7.53 1.63
N LEU A 164 11.63 -7.68 2.82
CA LEU A 164 11.70 -6.61 3.83
C LEU A 164 12.43 -5.38 3.28
N GLY A 165 13.63 -5.56 2.75
CA GLY A 165 14.49 -4.47 2.29
C GLY A 165 13.87 -3.67 1.15
N LEU A 166 13.41 -4.35 0.09
CA LEU A 166 12.84 -3.66 -1.06
C LEU A 166 11.49 -2.99 -0.72
N THR A 167 10.61 -3.64 0.05
CA THR A 167 9.36 -2.97 0.49
C THR A 167 9.63 -1.79 1.43
N TYR A 168 10.67 -1.86 2.25
CA TYR A 168 11.08 -0.74 3.09
C TYR A 168 11.57 0.46 2.25
N VAL A 169 12.39 0.20 1.22
CA VAL A 169 12.82 1.24 0.27
C VAL A 169 11.64 1.92 -0.41
N THR A 170 10.54 1.19 -0.70
CA THR A 170 9.34 1.81 -1.30
C THR A 170 8.69 2.89 -0.44
N ILE A 171 8.90 2.89 0.89
CA ILE A 171 8.37 3.93 1.77
C ILE A 171 8.96 5.30 1.43
N PHE A 172 10.21 5.33 0.96
CA PHE A 172 10.96 6.54 0.65
C PHE A 172 10.62 7.09 -0.74
N ILE A 173 9.86 6.35 -1.56
CA ILE A 173 9.44 6.81 -2.88
C ILE A 173 8.53 8.04 -2.72
N GLY A 174 8.95 9.16 -3.33
CA GLY A 174 8.23 10.43 -3.29
C GLY A 174 8.34 11.19 -1.97
N TRP A 175 9.17 10.76 -1.02
CA TRP A 175 9.54 11.50 0.21
C TRP A 175 8.37 12.02 1.09
N ARG A 176 7.19 11.38 1.05
CA ARG A 176 6.00 11.85 1.78
C ARG A 176 5.65 11.09 3.05
N PHE A 177 6.17 9.87 3.20
CA PHE A 177 5.95 8.99 4.35
C PHE A 177 4.48 8.92 4.85
N PRO A 178 3.47 8.71 3.98
CA PRO A 178 2.12 8.50 4.47
C PRO A 178 2.06 7.18 5.27
N GLY A 179 1.30 7.15 6.37
CA GLY A 179 1.30 6.01 7.31
C GLY A 179 1.05 4.66 6.63
N HIS A 180 0.14 4.62 5.67
CA HIS A 180 -0.23 3.40 4.94
C HIS A 180 0.89 2.80 4.04
N TYR A 181 2.01 3.51 3.81
CA TYR A 181 3.19 2.95 3.13
C TYR A 181 3.89 1.87 3.97
N HIS A 182 3.85 2.00 5.29
CA HIS A 182 4.47 1.04 6.20
C HIS A 182 3.76 -0.32 6.19
N LEU A 183 2.50 -0.40 5.76
CA LEU A 183 1.74 -1.64 5.71
C LEU A 183 2.37 -2.69 4.79
N ALA A 184 3.13 -2.28 3.76
CA ALA A 184 3.82 -3.21 2.86
C ALA A 184 4.98 -3.94 3.55
N VAL A 185 5.58 -3.32 4.58
CA VAL A 185 6.72 -3.86 5.37
C VAL A 185 6.24 -4.82 6.45
N LEU A 186 5.00 -4.67 6.91
CA LEU A 186 4.46 -5.44 8.03
C LEU A 186 4.51 -6.97 7.80
N PRO A 187 4.13 -7.53 6.63
CA PRO A 187 4.19 -8.98 6.42
C PRO A 187 5.60 -9.58 6.51
N PRO A 188 6.62 -9.14 5.76
CA PRO A 188 7.97 -9.70 5.88
C PRO A 188 8.56 -9.48 7.27
N LEU A 189 8.32 -8.31 7.88
CA LEU A 189 8.79 -8.00 9.22
C LEU A 189 8.20 -8.95 10.27
N SER A 190 6.90 -9.24 10.18
CA SER A 190 6.20 -10.13 11.12
C SER A 190 6.71 -11.56 11.04
N ILE A 191 6.99 -12.07 9.84
CA ILE A 191 7.55 -13.42 9.64
C ILE A 191 8.96 -13.51 10.23
N LEU A 192 9.83 -12.54 9.90
CA LEU A 192 11.20 -12.50 10.42
C LEU A 192 11.23 -12.36 11.95
N ALA A 193 10.38 -11.48 12.50
CA ALA A 193 10.23 -11.31 13.94
C ALA A 193 9.74 -12.61 14.60
N GLY A 194 8.76 -13.29 14.01
CA GLY A 194 8.26 -14.58 14.49
C GLY A 194 9.33 -15.68 14.51
N GLN A 195 10.22 -15.72 13.52
CA GLN A 195 11.35 -16.66 13.49
C GLN A 195 12.33 -16.41 14.64
N ALA A 196 12.77 -15.16 14.84
CA ALA A 196 13.68 -14.84 15.95
C ALA A 196 13.02 -15.06 17.32
N PHE A 197 11.74 -14.70 17.43
CA PHE A 197 10.97 -14.89 18.67
C PHE A 197 10.77 -16.36 19.00
N SER A 198 10.48 -17.22 18.02
CA SER A 198 10.33 -18.66 18.25
C SER A 198 11.63 -19.31 18.77
N ARG A 199 12.79 -18.92 18.22
CA ARG A 199 14.11 -19.34 18.74
C ARG A 199 14.38 -18.83 20.14
N PHE A 200 14.02 -17.57 20.42
CA PHE A 200 14.11 -16.99 21.75
C PHE A 200 13.30 -17.80 22.78
N VAL A 201 12.05 -18.14 22.46
CA VAL A 201 11.18 -18.98 23.32
C VAL A 201 11.71 -20.41 23.44
N ALA A 202 12.24 -21.00 22.38
CA ALA A 202 12.81 -22.35 22.41
C ALA A 202 14.06 -22.44 23.30
N LYS A 203 14.97 -21.45 23.22
CA LYS A 203 16.15 -21.35 24.09
C LYS A 203 15.75 -21.23 25.56
N GLN A 204 14.66 -20.50 25.81
CA GLN A 204 14.12 -20.28 27.14
C GLN A 204 13.51 -21.53 27.78
N ARG A 205 12.83 -22.41 27.02
CA ARG A 205 12.30 -23.68 27.54
C ARG A 205 13.37 -24.58 28.15
N ARG A 206 14.64 -24.40 27.77
CA ARG A 206 15.78 -25.17 28.29
C ARG A 206 16.34 -24.64 29.62
N SER A 207 15.85 -23.50 30.14
CA SER A 207 16.29 -22.92 31.43
C SER A 207 15.07 -22.54 32.29
N PRO A 208 14.65 -23.39 33.25
CA PRO A 208 13.37 -23.28 33.94
C PRO A 208 13.37 -22.28 35.12
N GLN A 209 13.96 -21.10 34.94
CA GLN A 209 13.93 -20.07 36.00
C GLN A 209 12.60 -19.33 36.01
N LEU A 210 12.01 -19.12 37.19
CA LEU A 210 10.72 -18.42 37.35
C LEU A 210 10.72 -17.01 36.74
N ARG A 211 11.86 -16.31 36.79
CA ARG A 211 12.08 -14.98 36.15
C ARG A 211 11.80 -14.97 34.64
N TRP A 212 12.06 -16.06 33.94
CA TRP A 212 11.87 -16.14 32.49
C TRP A 212 10.40 -16.17 32.10
N ARG A 213 9.52 -16.78 32.91
CA ARG A 213 8.08 -16.74 32.65
C ARG A 213 7.57 -15.30 32.60
N TRP A 214 7.98 -14.47 33.55
CA TRP A 214 7.62 -13.05 33.61
C TRP A 214 8.16 -12.25 32.41
N ILE A 215 9.40 -12.48 32.00
CA ILE A 215 9.98 -11.83 30.80
C ILE A 215 9.16 -12.18 29.54
N ARG A 216 8.79 -13.46 29.38
CA ARG A 216 7.98 -13.90 28.24
C ARG A 216 6.60 -13.24 28.24
N THR A 217 5.91 -13.29 29.38
CA THR A 217 4.59 -12.65 29.51
C THR A 217 4.69 -11.14 29.26
N GLY A 218 5.76 -10.49 29.73
CA GLY A 218 6.03 -9.07 29.48
C GLY A 218 6.22 -8.76 27.99
N ILE A 219 7.02 -9.55 27.26
CA ILE A 219 7.24 -9.34 25.82
C ILE A 219 5.96 -9.61 25.02
N VAL A 220 5.24 -10.69 25.32
CA VAL A 220 3.96 -11.01 24.64
C VAL A 220 2.93 -9.93 24.93
N GLY A 221 2.81 -9.49 26.18
CA GLY A 221 1.95 -8.38 26.58
C GLY A 221 2.30 -7.11 25.82
N ALA A 222 3.59 -6.72 25.81
CA ALA A 222 4.07 -5.55 25.10
C ALA A 222 3.85 -5.61 23.57
N ALA A 223 3.87 -6.79 22.96
CA ALA A 223 3.52 -6.97 21.55
C ALA A 223 2.00 -6.92 21.31
N ALA A 224 1.19 -7.37 22.27
CA ALA A 224 -0.26 -7.36 22.20
C ALA A 224 -0.84 -5.95 22.39
N VAL A 225 -0.25 -5.11 23.24
CA VAL A 225 -0.72 -3.73 23.51
C VAL A 225 -0.95 -2.92 22.22
N PRO A 226 0.02 -2.75 21.31
CA PRO A 226 -0.22 -1.97 20.09
C PRO A 226 -1.25 -2.62 19.17
N ALA A 227 -1.26 -3.95 19.06
CA ALA A 227 -2.25 -4.66 18.24
C ALA A 227 -3.68 -4.45 18.75
N ILE A 228 -3.89 -4.57 20.07
CA ILE A 228 -5.17 -4.32 20.73
C ILE A 228 -5.54 -2.84 20.64
N GLY A 229 -4.58 -1.93 20.86
CA GLY A 229 -4.79 -0.49 20.74
C GLY A 229 -5.27 -0.08 19.34
N PHE A 230 -4.63 -0.60 18.28
CA PHE A 230 -5.09 -0.39 16.91
C PHE A 230 -6.46 -1.01 16.65
N LEU A 231 -6.74 -2.20 17.19
CA LEU A 231 -8.04 -2.85 17.05
C LEU A 231 -9.14 -2.02 17.72
N ILE A 232 -8.94 -1.58 18.96
CA ILE A 232 -9.86 -0.70 19.68
C ILE A 232 -10.07 0.59 18.90
N MET A 233 -8.99 1.23 18.44
CA MET A 233 -9.09 2.46 17.66
C MET A 233 -9.91 2.24 16.37
N ALA A 234 -9.67 1.15 15.65
CA ALA A 234 -10.41 0.82 14.42
C ALA A 234 -11.91 0.66 14.66
N PHE A 235 -12.33 0.15 15.82
CA PHE A 235 -13.74 0.06 16.18
C PHE A 235 -14.29 1.36 16.77
N ALA A 236 -13.51 2.09 17.57
CA ALA A 236 -13.92 3.30 18.23
C ALA A 236 -14.09 4.48 17.27
N THR A 237 -13.31 4.56 16.19
CA THR A 237 -13.47 5.62 15.17
C THR A 237 -14.58 5.32 14.16
N ARG A 238 -15.09 4.08 14.11
CA ARG A 238 -16.07 3.65 13.11
C ARG A 238 -17.35 4.48 13.10
N THR A 239 -17.77 5.01 14.26
CA THR A 239 -18.97 5.87 14.34
C THR A 239 -18.73 7.23 13.67
N LYS A 240 -17.58 7.86 13.94
CA LYS A 240 -17.17 9.11 13.28
C LYS A 240 -17.02 8.94 11.77
N ASP A 241 -16.57 7.76 11.35
CA ASP A 241 -16.46 7.41 9.93
C ASP A 241 -17.82 7.36 9.22
N LEU A 242 -18.95 7.34 9.94
CA LEU A 242 -20.30 7.25 9.37
C LEU A 242 -21.15 8.52 9.60
N ASP A 243 -20.56 9.60 10.11
CA ASP A 243 -21.27 10.88 10.35
C ASP A 243 -21.82 11.52 9.06
N PHE A 244 -21.40 11.02 7.90
CA PHE A 244 -21.85 11.46 6.58
C PHE A 244 -23.17 10.80 6.14
N LEU A 245 -23.66 9.78 6.85
CA LEU A 245 -24.88 9.03 6.47
C LEU A 245 -26.16 9.88 6.40
N PRO A 246 -26.40 10.88 7.28
CA PRO A 246 -27.57 11.75 7.14
C PRO A 246 -27.57 12.53 5.82
N ILE A 247 -26.39 12.93 5.32
CA ILE A 247 -26.26 13.60 4.02
C ILE A 247 -26.57 12.62 2.89
N VAL A 248 -26.09 11.37 2.99
CA VAL A 248 -26.43 10.31 2.04
C VAL A 248 -27.94 10.09 1.98
N GLN A 249 -28.62 10.06 3.12
CA GLN A 249 -30.07 9.93 3.16
C GLN A 249 -30.77 11.10 2.44
N GLN A 250 -30.31 12.34 2.65
CA GLN A 250 -30.82 13.50 1.92
C GLN A 250 -30.60 13.40 0.40
N ILE A 251 -29.47 12.84 -0.04
CA ILE A 251 -29.21 12.58 -1.46
C ILE A 251 -30.24 11.58 -2.00
N VAL A 252 -30.42 10.44 -1.31
CA VAL A 252 -31.33 9.37 -1.72
C VAL A 252 -32.78 9.87 -1.78
N GLU A 253 -33.22 10.68 -0.83
CA GLU A 253 -34.58 11.25 -0.79
C GLU A 253 -34.86 12.23 -1.93
N ARG A 254 -33.82 12.87 -2.49
CA ARG A 254 -33.94 13.94 -3.50
C ARG A 254 -33.60 13.49 -4.92
N THR A 255 -33.19 12.25 -5.11
CA THR A 255 -32.68 11.76 -6.40
C THR A 255 -33.10 10.32 -6.67
N SER A 256 -33.23 9.97 -7.94
CA SER A 256 -33.47 8.61 -8.43
C SER A 256 -32.15 7.84 -8.64
N PRO A 257 -32.13 6.50 -8.61
CA PRO A 257 -30.91 5.70 -8.83
C PRO A 257 -30.23 5.93 -10.19
N SER A 258 -30.99 6.35 -11.21
CA SER A 258 -30.46 6.72 -12.52
C SER A 258 -29.79 8.10 -12.55
N ASP A 259 -30.06 8.93 -11.56
CA ASP A 259 -29.62 10.31 -11.53
C ASP A 259 -28.12 10.43 -11.28
N ARG A 260 -27.57 11.52 -11.78
CA ARG A 260 -26.18 11.88 -11.61
C ARG A 260 -26.06 13.03 -10.64
N ILE A 261 -25.14 12.91 -9.70
CA ILE A 261 -24.83 13.96 -8.73
C ILE A 261 -23.40 14.45 -8.94
N PHE A 262 -23.12 15.64 -8.45
CA PHE A 262 -21.78 16.19 -8.42
C PHE A 262 -21.40 16.62 -7.01
N VAL A 263 -20.26 16.14 -6.54
CA VAL A 263 -19.72 16.48 -5.22
C VAL A 263 -18.49 17.35 -5.40
N TRP A 264 -18.62 18.64 -5.08
CA TRP A 264 -17.50 19.57 -5.08
C TRP A 264 -16.68 19.39 -3.79
N GLY A 265 -15.50 18.79 -3.91
CA GLY A 265 -14.65 18.42 -2.77
C GLY A 265 -14.03 17.04 -2.96
N SER A 266 -13.67 16.37 -1.86
CA SER A 266 -13.05 15.04 -1.86
C SER A 266 -13.85 14.03 -1.02
N TYR A 267 -15.14 13.87 -1.35
CA TYR A 267 -16.10 13.03 -0.63
C TYR A 267 -16.69 11.92 -1.52
N PRO A 268 -15.87 10.96 -1.99
CA PRO A 268 -16.32 9.88 -2.88
C PRO A 268 -17.37 8.97 -2.25
N GLN A 269 -17.42 8.88 -0.92
CA GLN A 269 -18.37 8.05 -0.18
C GLN A 269 -19.83 8.42 -0.48
N PHE A 270 -20.13 9.66 -0.86
CA PHE A 270 -21.48 10.02 -1.25
C PHE A 270 -21.95 9.27 -2.48
N TYR A 271 -21.11 9.05 -3.48
CA TYR A 271 -21.48 8.24 -4.65
C TYR A 271 -21.74 6.79 -4.27
N SER A 272 -20.82 6.18 -3.51
CA SER A 272 -20.91 4.76 -3.15
C SER A 272 -22.07 4.44 -2.20
N PHE A 273 -22.33 5.30 -1.21
CA PHE A 273 -23.35 5.05 -0.19
C PHE A 273 -24.75 5.52 -0.61
N SER A 274 -24.85 6.49 -1.52
CA SER A 274 -26.15 6.87 -2.10
C SER A 274 -26.53 6.03 -3.31
N ASP A 275 -25.61 5.21 -3.85
CA ASP A 275 -25.77 4.51 -5.12
C ASP A 275 -26.22 5.46 -6.24
N ARG A 276 -25.46 6.56 -6.40
CA ARG A 276 -25.69 7.56 -7.44
C ARG A 276 -24.49 7.68 -8.35
N ARG A 277 -24.78 7.88 -9.63
CA ARG A 277 -23.74 8.00 -10.65
C ARG A 277 -23.05 9.36 -10.53
N MET A 278 -21.77 9.39 -10.85
CA MET A 278 -21.03 10.65 -10.95
C MET A 278 -21.47 11.40 -12.22
N ALA A 279 -21.65 12.72 -12.10
CA ALA A 279 -21.85 13.60 -13.24
C ALA A 279 -20.58 13.76 -14.08
N THR A 280 -19.40 13.70 -13.44
CA THR A 280 -18.11 13.80 -14.12
C THR A 280 -17.20 12.63 -13.78
N ARG A 281 -16.14 12.41 -14.57
CA ARG A 281 -15.12 11.40 -14.28
C ARG A 281 -14.30 11.69 -13.01
N PHE A 282 -14.42 12.88 -12.44
CA PHE A 282 -13.64 13.32 -11.30
C PHE A 282 -14.30 12.92 -9.97
N VAL A 283 -13.81 11.83 -9.39
CA VAL A 283 -14.18 11.33 -8.06
C VAL A 283 -13.84 12.35 -6.94
N SER A 284 -12.80 13.16 -7.16
CA SER A 284 -12.37 14.23 -6.25
C SER A 284 -11.94 15.47 -7.02
N CYS A 285 -12.38 16.63 -6.55
CA CYS A 285 -12.07 17.93 -7.14
C CYS A 285 -10.64 18.40 -6.85
N THR A 286 -9.88 17.68 -6.02
CA THR A 286 -8.46 17.99 -5.76
C THR A 286 -7.61 18.00 -7.03
N HIS A 287 -8.02 17.24 -8.05
CA HIS A 287 -7.38 17.18 -9.36
C HIS A 287 -7.61 18.46 -10.18
N LEU A 288 -8.78 19.08 -10.05
CA LEU A 288 -9.18 20.30 -10.77
C LEU A 288 -8.49 21.55 -10.19
N VAL A 289 -8.21 21.55 -8.89
CA VAL A 289 -7.63 22.71 -8.19
C VAL A 289 -6.16 22.52 -7.80
N GLY A 290 -5.51 21.46 -8.30
CA GLY A 290 -4.10 21.17 -8.00
C GLY A 290 -3.80 20.86 -6.53
N ALA A 291 -4.82 20.56 -5.72
CA ALA A 291 -4.72 20.29 -4.28
C ALA A 291 -4.61 18.79 -3.95
N TYR A 292 -4.10 17.98 -4.87
CA TYR A 292 -3.82 16.57 -4.61
C TYR A 292 -2.49 16.41 -3.84
N ALA A 293 -2.28 15.24 -3.23
CA ALA A 293 -1.04 14.86 -2.54
C ALA A 293 -0.73 15.47 -1.15
N ASN A 294 -1.72 16.08 -0.49
CA ASN A 294 -1.54 16.68 0.85
C ASN A 294 -0.34 17.64 0.91
N ARG A 295 -0.15 18.41 -0.17
CA ARG A 295 0.92 19.42 -0.26
C ARG A 295 0.76 20.45 0.86
N PRO A 296 1.86 21.00 1.39
CA PRO A 296 1.79 22.11 2.34
C PRO A 296 0.86 23.20 1.79
N ARG A 297 -0.07 23.68 2.62
CA ARG A 297 -1.03 24.73 2.22
C ARG A 297 -0.32 25.99 1.69
N GLU A 298 0.93 26.17 2.08
CA GLU A 298 1.83 27.28 1.74
C GLU A 298 2.36 27.26 0.31
N VAL A 299 2.14 26.19 -0.48
CA VAL A 299 2.45 26.21 -1.92
C VAL A 299 1.47 27.18 -2.60
N LYS A 300 1.97 28.40 -2.87
CA LYS A 300 1.18 29.56 -3.30
C LYS A 300 0.60 29.43 -4.71
N ASP A 301 1.22 28.63 -5.59
CA ASP A 301 0.70 28.38 -6.93
C ASP A 301 0.25 26.93 -7.11
N ARG A 302 -1.06 26.71 -6.96
CA ARG A 302 -1.66 25.40 -7.26
C ARG A 302 -2.03 25.27 -8.74
N ALA A 303 -2.01 26.35 -9.52
CA ALA A 303 -2.40 26.34 -10.93
C ALA A 303 -1.41 25.52 -11.76
N GLU A 304 -0.11 25.64 -11.48
CA GLU A 304 0.95 24.81 -12.09
C GLU A 304 0.77 23.31 -11.83
N SER A 305 0.03 22.98 -10.77
CA SER A 305 -0.19 21.62 -10.33
C SER A 305 -1.43 20.99 -10.94
N VAL A 306 -2.32 21.78 -11.55
CA VAL A 306 -3.53 21.29 -12.21
C VAL A 306 -3.15 20.31 -13.32
N ILE A 307 -3.98 19.30 -13.51
CA ILE A 307 -3.77 18.35 -14.61
C ILE A 307 -4.18 19.06 -15.89
N ALA A 308 -3.25 19.18 -16.85
CA ALA A 308 -3.56 19.74 -18.16
C ALA A 308 -4.75 19.00 -18.80
N GLY A 309 -5.70 19.74 -19.36
CA GLY A 309 -6.92 19.15 -19.93
C GLY A 309 -8.01 18.80 -18.91
N SER A 310 -7.75 18.89 -17.60
CA SER A 310 -8.73 18.42 -16.59
C SER A 310 -9.99 19.28 -16.51
N TRP A 311 -9.86 20.59 -16.70
CA TRP A 311 -11.02 21.49 -16.75
C TRP A 311 -11.83 21.32 -18.04
N GLU A 312 -11.16 21.03 -19.15
CA GLU A 312 -11.80 20.71 -20.42
C GLU A 312 -12.57 19.39 -20.34
N MET A 313 -11.94 18.34 -19.78
CA MET A 313 -12.62 17.06 -19.50
C MET A 313 -13.80 17.25 -18.55
N PHE A 314 -13.63 18.04 -17.49
CA PHE A 314 -14.68 18.36 -16.55
C PHE A 314 -15.87 19.03 -17.24
N ARG A 315 -15.60 20.05 -18.06
CA ARG A 315 -16.62 20.78 -18.81
C ARG A 315 -17.37 19.86 -19.78
N ALA A 316 -16.63 19.04 -20.54
CA ALA A 316 -17.23 18.08 -21.47
C ALA A 316 -18.16 17.08 -20.75
N ASP A 317 -17.71 16.52 -19.62
CA ASP A 317 -18.54 15.61 -18.84
C ASP A 317 -19.77 16.33 -18.25
N TRP A 318 -19.60 17.55 -17.75
CA TRP A 318 -20.67 18.38 -17.19
C TRP A 318 -21.76 18.71 -18.20
N GLU A 319 -21.36 19.08 -19.42
CA GLU A 319 -22.28 19.39 -20.51
C GLU A 319 -23.00 18.14 -21.01
N ALA A 320 -22.30 17.00 -21.11
CA ALA A 320 -22.90 15.73 -21.53
C ALA A 320 -23.83 15.12 -20.46
N HIS A 321 -23.52 15.36 -19.18
CA HIS A 321 -24.16 14.71 -18.04
C HIS A 321 -24.40 15.69 -16.89
N PRO A 322 -25.29 16.69 -17.07
CA PRO A 322 -25.52 17.69 -16.03
C PRO A 322 -26.03 17.04 -14.73
N PRO A 323 -25.48 17.41 -13.56
CA PRO A 323 -25.93 16.85 -12.28
C PRO A 323 -27.33 17.36 -11.92
N VAL A 324 -28.16 16.48 -11.36
CA VAL A 324 -29.44 16.90 -10.75
C VAL A 324 -29.24 17.56 -9.38
N LEU A 325 -28.10 17.26 -8.74
CA LEU A 325 -27.76 17.75 -7.42
C LEU A 325 -26.27 18.04 -7.33
N ILE A 326 -25.93 19.24 -6.82
CA ILE A 326 -24.57 19.68 -6.53
C ILE A 326 -24.42 19.74 -5.01
N ILE A 327 -23.41 19.06 -4.48
CA ILE A 327 -23.11 19.00 -3.05
C ILE A 327 -21.75 19.63 -2.82
N ASP A 328 -21.72 20.78 -2.13
CA ASP A 328 -20.48 21.48 -1.80
C ASP A 328 -19.90 20.98 -0.47
N MET A 329 -18.73 20.36 -0.55
CA MET A 329 -17.93 19.86 0.57
C MET A 329 -16.56 20.53 0.63
N SER A 330 -16.38 21.69 -0.01
CA SER A 330 -15.11 22.43 -0.05
C SER A 330 -14.56 22.80 1.33
N MET A 331 -15.45 23.02 2.30
CA MET A 331 -15.12 23.39 3.68
C MET A 331 -14.78 22.19 4.56
N VAL A 332 -15.07 20.97 4.09
CA VAL A 332 -14.81 19.75 4.87
C VAL A 332 -13.47 19.17 4.39
N GLY A 333 -12.44 19.29 5.23
CA GLY A 333 -11.07 18.92 4.85
C GLY A 333 -10.92 17.42 4.53
N PRO A 334 -10.03 17.04 3.60
CA PRO A 334 -9.74 15.64 3.31
C PRO A 334 -8.93 15.01 4.47
N GLY A 335 -9.65 14.55 5.49
CA GLY A 335 -9.14 13.66 6.54
C GLY A 335 -9.23 14.19 7.97
N PHE A 336 -9.92 13.42 8.81
CA PHE A 336 -9.71 13.08 10.24
C PHE A 336 -9.31 14.13 11.31
N ASN A 337 -8.89 15.34 10.95
CA ASN A 337 -8.56 16.44 11.84
C ASN A 337 -9.54 17.60 11.67
N SER A 338 -10.85 17.32 11.69
CA SER A 338 -11.85 18.33 12.08
C SER A 338 -11.90 18.46 13.61
N GLY A 339 -10.72 18.55 14.24
CA GLY A 339 -10.56 18.90 15.63
C GLY A 339 -10.32 20.41 15.71
N HIS A 340 -11.36 21.14 16.11
CA HIS A 340 -11.34 22.56 16.48
C HIS A 340 -10.98 23.57 15.39
N GLU A 341 -11.96 23.95 14.58
CA GLU A 341 -12.05 25.32 14.08
C GLU A 341 -13.53 25.71 13.88
N THR A 342 -14.28 25.77 14.98
CA THR A 342 -15.57 26.46 15.02
C THR A 342 -15.55 27.42 16.20
N ALA A 343 -15.59 28.72 15.85
CA ALA A 343 -16.04 29.89 16.62
C ALA A 343 -14.98 31.01 16.64
N ARG A 344 -14.81 31.67 15.49
CA ARG A 344 -14.58 33.11 15.39
C ARG A 344 -14.75 33.56 13.95
N ARG A 345 -15.97 33.93 13.60
CA ARG A 345 -16.30 35.15 12.86
C ARG A 345 -17.77 35.46 13.06
#